data_AF-A0A839CFR3-F1
#
_entry.id   AF-A0A839CFR3-F1
#
_cell.length_a   1.000
_cell.length_b   1.000
_cell.length_c   1.000
_cell.angle_alpha   90.00
_cell.angle_beta   90.00
_cell.angle_gamma   90.00
#
_symmetry.space_group_name_H-M   'P 1'
#
loop_
_entity.id
_entity.type
_entity.pdbx_description
1 polymer ?
#
loop_
_entity_poly.entity_id
_entity_poly.type
_entity_poly.pdbx_seq_one_letter_code
_entity_poly.pdbx_strand_id
1 'polypeptide(L)'
;MSEAKPQDGSTVKGYRTLTAGDIERMNRLKGVSRHFCSLLDTERGELLAVRNGPAMLSAEQAREIDEALRCLAIARTKMQEACMWACRAVARPDADC
;
A
#
# COMPACT_ATOMS: atom_id res chain seq x y z
N MET A 1 -13.34 17.15 -4.74
CA MET A 1 -12.77 15.79 -4.64
C MET A 1 -13.33 14.99 -5.79
N SER A 2 -12.52 14.62 -6.78
CA SER A 2 -13.00 13.76 -7.87
C SER A 2 -13.03 12.32 -7.38
N GLU A 3 -14.22 11.72 -7.28
CA GLU A 3 -14.37 10.29 -7.10
C GLU A 3 -13.75 9.57 -8.31
N ALA A 4 -12.85 8.63 -8.04
CA ALA A 4 -12.24 7.82 -9.08
C ALA A 4 -13.29 6.85 -9.64
N LYS A 5 -13.56 6.96 -10.95
CA LYS A 5 -14.47 6.06 -11.68
C LYS A 5 -13.98 4.61 -11.56
N PRO A 6 -14.87 3.62 -11.39
CA PRO A 6 -14.49 2.21 -11.45
C PRO A 6 -13.85 1.88 -12.81
N GLN A 7 -12.68 1.22 -12.82
CA GLN A 7 -12.04 0.79 -14.06
C GLN A 7 -12.88 -0.30 -14.76
N ASP A 8 -13.23 -0.07 -16.02
CA ASP A 8 -14.02 -0.97 -16.88
C ASP A 8 -13.16 -1.90 -17.76
N GLY A 9 -11.84 -1.88 -17.56
CA GLY A 9 -10.89 -2.70 -18.32
C GLY A 9 -10.70 -2.30 -19.78
N SER A 10 -11.38 -1.26 -20.29
CA SER A 10 -11.40 -0.92 -21.71
C SER A 10 -10.15 -0.18 -22.20
N THR A 11 -9.33 0.38 -21.31
CA THR A 11 -8.24 1.28 -21.71
C THR A 11 -6.95 1.09 -20.93
N VAL A 12 -6.49 -0.15 -20.74
CA VAL A 12 -5.10 -0.38 -20.33
C VAL A 12 -4.28 -0.67 -21.59
N LYS A 13 -3.76 0.39 -22.24
CA LYS A 13 -2.82 0.24 -23.36
C LYS A 13 -1.52 -0.44 -22.87
N GLY A 14 -0.99 -1.38 -23.65
CA GLY A 14 0.28 -2.10 -23.35
C GLY A 14 0.12 -3.46 -22.65
N TYR A 15 -1.11 -3.88 -22.37
CA TYR A 15 -1.39 -5.18 -21.75
C TYR A 15 -2.32 -6.00 -22.64
N ARG A 16 -2.15 -7.33 -22.63
CA ARG A 16 -3.16 -8.26 -23.14
C ARG A 16 -4.53 -7.92 -22.53
N THR A 17 -5.61 -8.23 -23.25
CA THR A 17 -6.96 -8.15 -22.70
C THR A 17 -7.06 -9.00 -21.43
N LEU A 18 -7.47 -8.38 -20.31
CA LEU A 18 -7.65 -9.06 -19.04
C LEU A 18 -8.96 -9.84 -19.06
N THR A 19 -8.91 -11.10 -18.64
CA THR A 19 -10.12 -11.90 -18.41
C THR A 19 -10.78 -11.47 -17.09
N ALA A 20 -12.06 -11.81 -16.90
CA ALA A 20 -12.73 -11.56 -15.62
C ALA A 20 -11.98 -12.21 -14.44
N GLY A 21 -11.41 -13.40 -14.64
CA GLY A 21 -10.59 -14.07 -13.62
C GLY A 21 -9.25 -13.39 -13.34
N ASP A 22 -8.66 -12.69 -14.31
CA ASP A 22 -7.48 -11.85 -14.07
C ASP A 22 -7.82 -10.67 -13.16
N ILE A 23 -8.93 -9.99 -13.47
CA ILE A 23 -9.44 -8.84 -12.70
C ILE A 23 -9.76 -9.27 -11.27
N GLU A 24 -10.42 -10.42 -11.09
CA GLU A 24 -10.73 -10.94 -9.76
C GLU A 24 -9.46 -11.20 -8.94
N ARG A 25 -8.45 -11.88 -9.52
CA ARG A 25 -7.18 -12.14 -8.84
C ARG A 25 -6.43 -10.86 -8.48
N MET A 26 -6.38 -9.88 -9.38
CA MET A 26 -5.78 -8.57 -9.10
C MET A 26 -6.53 -7.84 -7.97
N ASN A 27 -7.85 -7.88 -7.95
CA ASN A 27 -8.65 -7.26 -6.91
C ASN A 27 -8.44 -7.92 -5.54
N ARG A 28 -8.27 -9.25 -5.49
CA ARG A 28 -7.88 -9.95 -4.26
C ARG A 28 -6.52 -9.46 -3.73
N LEU A 29 -5.51 -9.38 -4.60
CA LEU A 29 -4.17 -8.84 -4.24
C LEU A 29 -4.25 -7.39 -3.73
N LYS A 30 -4.96 -6.52 -4.46
CA LYS A 30 -5.19 -5.12 -4.06
C LYS A 30 -6.00 -5.02 -2.76
N GLY A 31 -6.90 -5.95 -2.50
CA GLY A 31 -7.66 -6.05 -1.25
C GLY A 31 -6.74 -6.27 -0.06
N VAL A 32 -5.86 -7.27 -0.14
CA VAL A 32 -4.87 -7.57 0.90
C VAL A 32 -3.92 -6.39 1.13
N SER A 33 -3.41 -5.78 0.06
CA SER A 33 -2.52 -4.61 0.16
C SER A 33 -3.18 -3.42 0.86
N ARG A 34 -4.44 -3.11 0.50
CA ARG A 34 -5.21 -2.04 1.16
C ARG A 34 -5.46 -2.35 2.63
N HIS A 35 -5.84 -3.58 2.95
CA HIS A 35 -6.07 -3.98 4.33
C HIS A 35 -4.79 -3.86 5.17
N PHE A 36 -3.67 -4.38 4.69
CA PHE A 36 -2.38 -4.26 5.36
C PHE A 36 -1.97 -2.80 5.56
N CYS A 37 -2.09 -1.95 4.53
CA CYS A 37 -1.78 -0.53 4.65
C CYS A 37 -2.68 0.19 5.68
N SER A 38 -3.94 -0.21 5.80
CA SER A 38 -4.85 0.31 6.84
C SER A 38 -4.39 -0.07 8.25
N LEU A 39 -3.89 -1.30 8.45
CA LEU A 39 -3.33 -1.72 9.74
C LEU A 39 -2.08 -0.91 10.08
N LEU A 40 -1.20 -0.65 9.10
CA LEU A 40 -0.04 0.21 9.32
C LEU A 40 -0.42 1.65 9.70
N ASP A 41 -1.53 2.19 9.17
CA ASP A 41 -2.01 3.51 9.54
C ASP A 41 -2.53 3.56 10.97
N THR A 42 -3.18 2.49 11.44
CA THR A 42 -3.57 2.34 12.84
C THR A 42 -2.34 2.35 13.75
N GLU A 43 -1.34 1.49 13.50
CA GLU A 43 -0.10 1.45 14.31
C GLU A 43 0.66 2.77 14.29
N ARG A 44 0.69 3.45 13.13
CA ARG A 44 1.27 4.79 13.01
C ARG A 44 0.52 5.79 13.88
N GLY A 45 -0.81 5.70 13.94
CA GLY A 45 -1.65 6.53 14.81
C GLY A 45 -1.30 6.36 16.29
N GLU A 46 -1.17 5.12 16.74
CA GLU A 46 -0.77 4.79 18.12
C GLU A 46 0.61 5.38 18.46
N LEU A 47 1.61 5.19 17.59
CA LEU A 47 2.95 5.75 17.80
C LEU A 47 2.95 7.28 17.82
N LEU A 48 2.15 7.93 16.96
CA LEU A 48 2.04 9.39 16.96
C LEU A 48 1.33 9.92 18.21
N ALA A 49 0.37 9.18 18.76
CA ALA A 49 -0.29 9.53 20.02
C ALA A 49 0.71 9.47 21.19
N VAL A 50 1.60 8.47 21.22
CA VAL A 50 2.69 8.41 22.20
C VAL A 50 3.70 9.54 21.97
N ARG A 51 4.12 9.75 20.71
CA ARG A 51 5.15 10.75 20.35
C ARG A 51 4.76 12.17 20.73
N ASN A 52 3.48 12.51 20.51
CA ASN A 52 2.92 13.85 20.70
C ASN A 52 2.11 13.97 22.00
N GLY A 53 2.13 12.92 22.83
CA GLY A 53 1.40 12.90 24.08
C GLY A 53 1.93 13.93 25.08
N PRO A 54 1.17 14.21 26.15
CA PRO A 54 1.57 15.16 27.19
C PRO A 54 2.74 14.66 28.05
N ALA A 55 3.10 13.38 27.94
CA ALA A 55 4.21 12.79 28.69
C ALA A 55 5.55 13.25 28.12
N MET A 56 6.46 13.68 29.01
CA MET A 56 7.80 14.06 28.60
C MET A 56 8.61 12.80 28.28
N LEU A 57 8.84 12.55 26.99
CA LEU A 57 9.70 11.47 26.52
C LEU A 57 11.17 11.83 26.75
N SER A 58 11.98 10.82 27.11
CA SER A 58 13.43 10.96 27.03
C SER A 58 13.87 11.09 25.57
N ALA A 59 15.09 11.60 25.35
CA ALA A 59 15.66 11.69 24.01
C ALA A 59 15.81 10.31 23.33
N GLU A 60 16.02 9.25 24.11
CA GLU A 60 16.14 7.89 23.59
C GLU A 60 14.79 7.34 23.16
N GLN A 61 13.75 7.46 24.00
CA GLN A 61 12.39 7.03 23.68
C GLN A 61 11.85 7.77 22.44
N ALA A 62 12.14 9.06 22.34
CA ALA A 62 11.81 9.87 21.17
C ALA A 62 12.42 9.29 19.88
N ARG A 63 13.70 8.90 19.90
CA ARG A 63 14.39 8.29 18.75
C ARG A 63 13.86 6.91 18.41
N GLU A 64 13.56 6.08 19.41
CA GLU A 64 12.97 4.76 19.22
C GLU A 64 11.62 4.85 18.49
N ILE A 65 10.78 5.81 18.89
CA ILE A 65 9.48 6.03 18.23
C ILE A 65 9.68 6.56 16.80
N ASP A 66 10.60 7.50 16.59
CA ASP A 66 10.89 8.04 15.25
C ASP A 66 11.40 6.94 14.30
N GLU A 67 12.24 6.03 14.80
CA GLU A 67 12.71 4.86 14.05
C GLU A 67 11.57 3.87 13.77
N ALA A 68 10.69 3.61 14.74
CA ALA A 68 9.51 2.77 14.52
C ALA A 68 8.57 3.36 13.45
N LEU A 69 8.33 4.67 13.47
CA LEU A 69 7.56 5.39 12.45
C LEU A 69 8.20 5.26 11.06
N ARG A 70 9.54 5.33 10.98
CA ARG A 70 10.29 5.10 9.74
C ARG A 70 10.11 3.66 9.23
N CYS A 71 10.16 2.66 10.12
CA CYS A 71 9.90 1.27 9.77
C CYS A 71 8.50 1.06 9.18
N LEU A 72 7.46 1.67 9.77
CA LEU A 72 6.10 1.60 9.22
C LEU A 72 5.98 2.24 7.83
N ALA A 73 6.66 3.37 7.61
CA ALA A 73 6.70 4.02 6.30
C ALA A 73 7.35 3.11 5.24
N ILE A 74 8.47 2.47 5.58
CA ILE A 74 9.15 1.49 4.71
C ILE A 74 8.24 0.30 4.42
N ALA A 75 7.58 -0.26 5.44
CA ALA A 75 6.66 -1.38 5.30
C ALA A 75 5.51 -1.06 4.32
N ARG A 76 4.94 0.15 4.42
CA ARG A 76 3.91 0.63 3.48
C ARG A 76 4.44 0.66 2.05
N THR A 77 5.59 1.28 1.81
CA THR A 77 6.19 1.35 0.47
C THR A 77 6.45 -0.04 -0.09
N LYS A 78 6.99 -0.96 0.74
CA LYS A 78 7.27 -2.33 0.31
C LYS A 78 6.02 -3.15 0.02
N MET A 79 4.94 -2.98 0.79
CA MET A 79 3.66 -3.62 0.47
C MET A 79 3.08 -3.11 -0.85
N GLN A 80 3.13 -1.80 -1.08
CA GLN A 80 2.65 -1.18 -2.32
C GLN A 80 3.45 -1.65 -3.53
N GLU A 81 4.79 -1.69 -3.40
CA GLU A 81 5.70 -2.21 -4.41
C GLU A 81 5.44 -3.70 -4.70
N ALA A 82 5.30 -4.53 -3.67
CA ALA A 82 4.96 -5.95 -3.82
C ALA A 82 3.61 -6.15 -4.53
N CYS A 83 2.59 -5.38 -4.15
CA CYS A 83 1.27 -5.43 -4.78
C CYS A 83 1.32 -5.00 -6.25
N MET A 84 2.12 -3.98 -6.58
CA MET A 84 2.33 -3.52 -7.94
C MET A 84 2.95 -4.63 -8.78
N TRP A 85 4.06 -5.23 -8.32
CA TRP A 85 4.73 -6.32 -9.04
C TRP A 85 3.84 -7.55 -9.20
N ALA A 86 3.08 -7.93 -8.17
CA ALA A 86 2.13 -9.03 -8.25
C ALA A 86 1.01 -8.77 -9.27
N CYS A 87 0.45 -7.55 -9.30
CA CYS A 87 -0.54 -7.15 -10.30
C CYS A 87 0.04 -7.18 -11.72
N ARG A 88 1.28 -6.71 -11.90
CA ARG A 88 1.99 -6.77 -13.19
C ARG A 88 2.19 -8.21 -13.66
N ALA A 89 2.55 -9.13 -12.76
CA ALA A 89 2.69 -10.55 -13.08
C ALA A 89 1.36 -11.19 -13.56
N VAL A 90 0.22 -10.81 -12.97
CA VAL A 90 -1.10 -11.25 -13.45
C VAL A 90 -1.41 -10.64 -14.81
N ALA A 91 -1.16 -9.35 -14.96
CA ALA A 91 -1.51 -8.61 -16.16
C ALA A 91 -0.69 -9.05 -17.38
N ARG A 92 0.57 -9.46 -17.20
CA ARG A 92 1.49 -9.88 -18.28
C ARG A 92 1.54 -8.82 -19.39
N PRO A 93 2.07 -7.61 -19.09
CA PRO A 93 2.26 -6.58 -20.11
C PRO A 93 3.14 -7.12 -21.23
N ASP A 94 2.90 -6.62 -22.44
CA ASP A 94 3.78 -6.93 -23.57
C ASP A 94 5.17 -6.30 -23.33
N ALA A 95 6.20 -6.85 -23.98
CA ALA A 95 7.60 -6.50 -23.73
C ALA A 95 7.95 -5.01 -23.95
N ASP A 96 7.08 -4.27 -24.64
CA ASP A 96 7.22 -2.84 -24.94
C ASP A 96 6.63 -1.91 -23.85
N CYS A 97 6.30 -2.43 -22.67
CA CYS A 97 5.66 -1.72 -21.54
C CYS A 97 6.48 -1.72 -20.25
#